data_AF-A0A090BVE5-F1
#
_entry.id   AF-A0A090BVE5-F1
#
_cell.length_a   1.000
_cell.length_b   1.000
_cell.length_c   1.000
_cell.angle_alpha   90.00
_cell.angle_beta   90.00
_cell.angle_gamma   90.00
#
_symmetry.space_group_name_H-M   'P 1'
#
loop_
_entity.id
_entity.type
_entity.pdbx_description
1 polymer ?
#
loop_
_entity_poly.entity_id
_entity_poly.type
_entity_poly.pdbx_seq_one_letter_code
_entity_poly.pdbx_strand_id
1 'polypeptide(L)' 'MMNFNTVQMISDENGQITGVIVPIELWRQMRSEVETTYLLKSEVMRQRLIEAKNRREGIDFEVACEKLRIRSDSV' A
#
# COMPACT_ATOMS: atom_id res chain seq x y z
N MET A 1 1.60 8.06 17.90
CA MET A 1 1.38 6.79 18.62
C MET A 1 -0.04 6.34 18.29
N MET A 2 -0.21 5.20 17.60
CA MET A 2 -1.54 4.73 17.18
C MET A 2 -2.29 4.11 18.35
N ASN A 3 -3.49 4.60 18.63
CA ASN A 3 -4.39 4.00 19.61
C ASN A 3 -5.17 2.86 18.95
N PHE A 4 -4.72 1.62 19.15
CA PHE A 4 -5.47 0.40 18.78
C PHE A 4 -6.73 0.18 19.64
N ASN A 5 -7.03 1.08 20.58
CA ASN A 5 -8.14 1.01 21.54
C ASN A 5 -9.56 1.06 20.94
N THR A 6 -9.73 1.01 19.61
CA THR A 6 -11.04 1.04 18.94
C THR A 6 -11.27 -0.14 18.01
N VAL A 7 -10.50 -1.22 18.16
CA VAL A 7 -10.76 -2.48 17.47
C VAL A 7 -11.71 -3.31 18.33
N GLN A 8 -12.85 -3.73 17.77
CA GLN A 8 -13.79 -4.63 18.45
C GLN A 8 -13.76 -6.01 17.80
N MET A 9 -13.75 -7.05 18.62
CA MET A 9 -13.81 -8.44 18.14
C MET A 9 -15.24 -8.95 18.21
N ILE A 10 -15.67 -9.66 17.17
CA ILE A 10 -16.96 -10.34 17.11
C ILE A 10 -16.68 -11.83 17.28
N SER A 11 -17.34 -12.44 18.27
CA SER A 11 -17.28 -13.89 18.50
C SER A 11 -18.60 -14.56 18.13
N ASP A 12 -18.52 -15.82 17.73
CA ASP A 12 -19.68 -16.70 17.62
C ASP A 12 -20.15 -17.21 19.00
N GLU A 13 -21.21 -18.02 18.99
CA GLU A 13 -21.79 -18.70 20.16
C GLU A 13 -20.82 -19.64 20.90
N ASN A 14 -19.76 -20.10 20.24
CA ASN A 14 -18.72 -20.95 20.84
C ASN A 14 -17.54 -20.13 21.38
N GLY A 15 -17.62 -18.79 21.31
CA GLY A 15 -16.56 -17.87 21.73
C GLY A 15 -15.41 -17.75 20.71
N GLN A 16 -15.56 -18.29 19.50
CA GLN A 16 -14.55 -18.19 18.46
C GLN A 16 -14.67 -16.85 17.74
N ILE A 17 -13.55 -16.13 17.59
CA ILE A 17 -13.52 -14.84 16.89
C ILE A 17 -13.80 -15.07 15.40
N THR A 18 -14.92 -14.56 14.91
CA THR A 18 -15.35 -14.67 13.51
C THR A 18 -15.17 -13.38 12.74
N GLY A 19 -14.99 -12.25 13.43
CA GLY A 19 -14.84 -10.95 12.78
C GLY A 19 -14.19 -9.89 13.65
N VAL A 20 -13.87 -8.77 13.00
CA VAL A 20 -13.29 -7.60 13.65
C VAL A 20 -13.88 -6.32 13.05
N ILE A 21 -14.27 -5.38 13.91
CA ILE A 21 -14.68 -4.03 13.52
C ILE A 21 -13.48 -3.12 13.78
N VAL A 22 -13.08 -2.39 12.73
CA VAL A 22 -11.96 -1.45 12.78
C VAL A 22 -12.41 -0.06 12.31
N PRO A 23 -11.78 1.02 12.80
CA PRO A 23 -11.96 2.35 12.21
C PRO A 23 -11.59 2.38 10.73
N ILE A 24 -12.32 3.17 9.93
CA ILE A 24 -12.15 3.20 8.47
C ILE A 24 -10.73 3.63 8.05
N GLU A 25 -10.10 4.53 8.79
CA GLU A 25 -8.72 4.96 8.53
C GLU A 25 -7.72 3.81 8.73
N LEU A 26 -7.91 3.02 9.79
CA LEU A 26 -7.08 1.84 10.05
C LEU A 26 -7.27 0.78 8.96
N TRP A 27 -8.50 0.56 8.51
CA TRP A 27 -8.78 -0.33 7.38
C TRP A 27 -8.05 0.13 6.11
N ARG A 28 -8.15 1.42 5.76
CA ARG A 28 -7.50 1.98 4.56
C ARG A 28 -5.98 1.80 4.60
N GLN A 29 -5.35 2.00 5.76
CA GLN A 29 -3.92 1.79 5.95
C GLN A 29 -3.54 0.33 5.79
N MET A 30 -4.24 -0.60 6.46
CA MET A 30 -4.01 -2.04 6.30
C MET A 30 -4.20 -2.50 4.85
N ARG A 31 -5.17 -1.93 4.14
CA ARG A 31 -5.41 -2.24 2.73
C ARG A 31 -4.29 -1.72 1.81
N SER A 32 -3.72 -0.55 2.12
CA SER A 32 -2.52 -0.04 1.43
C SER A 32 -1.29 -0.92 1.70
N GLU A 33 -1.20 -1.49 2.89
CA GLU A 33 -0.19 -2.51 3.20
C GLU A 33 -0.45 -3.81 2.43
N VAL A 34 -1.69 -4.20 2.13
CA VAL A 34 -1.99 -5.37 1.28
C VAL A 34 -1.50 -5.16 -0.15
N GLU A 35 -1.70 -3.98 -0.75
CA GLU A 35 -1.17 -3.66 -2.08
C GLU A 35 0.37 -3.70 -2.10
N THR A 36 1.01 -3.14 -1.06
CA THR A 36 2.48 -3.17 -0.94
C THR A 36 2.99 -4.58 -0.64
N THR A 37 2.33 -5.32 0.24
CA THR A 37 2.64 -6.72 0.59
C THR A 37 2.48 -7.62 -0.62
N TYR A 38 1.48 -7.36 -1.46
CA TYR A 38 1.29 -8.07 -2.72
C TYR A 38 2.50 -7.88 -3.66
N LEU A 39 3.00 -6.65 -3.79
CA LEU A 39 4.24 -6.40 -4.52
C LEU A 39 5.46 -7.06 -3.85
N LEU A 40 5.51 -7.11 -2.53
CA LEU A 40 6.61 -7.75 -1.79
C LEU A 40 6.58 -9.28 -1.80
N LYS A 41 5.45 -9.92 -2.15
CA LYS A 41 5.34 -11.39 -2.29
C LYS A 41 6.16 -11.93 -3.47
N SER A 42 6.39 -11.13 -4.50
CA SER A 42 7.27 -11.49 -5.61
C SER A 42 8.69 -11.03 -5.31
N GLU A 43 9.63 -11.97 -5.27
CA GLU A 43 11.05 -11.67 -5.01
C GLU A 43 11.63 -10.66 -6.03
N VAL A 44 11.23 -10.79 -7.30
CA VAL A 44 11.63 -9.87 -8.37
C VAL A 44 11.09 -8.46 -8.12
N MET A 45 9.84 -8.34 -7.68
CA MET A 45 9.22 -7.05 -7.44
C MET A 45 9.73 -6.40 -6.15
N ARG A 46 9.99 -7.20 -5.11
CA ARG A 46 10.68 -6.76 -3.88
C ARG A 46 12.02 -6.12 -4.21
N GLN A 47 12.82 -6.77 -5.06
CA GLN A 47 14.11 -6.25 -5.48
C GLN A 47 13.97 -4.92 -6.25
N ARG A 48 13.02 -4.83 -7.20
CA ARG A 48 12.72 -3.58 -7.92
C ARG A 48 12.33 -2.42 -6.99
N LEU A 49 11.53 -2.70 -5.97
CA LEU A 49 11.11 -1.69 -4.99
C LEU A 49 12.30 -1.21 -4.14
N ILE A 50 13.17 -2.11 -3.71
CA ILE A 50 14.38 -1.76 -2.95
C ILE A 50 15.33 -0.90 -3.80
N GLU A 51 15.52 -1.25 -5.06
CA GLU A 51 16.33 -0.48 -6.01
C GLU A 51 15.75 0.90 -6.27
N ALA A 52 14.44 1.01 -6.47
CA ALA A 52 13.75 2.28 -6.66
C ALA A 52 13.87 3.17 -5.41
N LYS A 53 13.71 2.61 -4.21
CA LYS A 53 13.88 3.33 -2.93
C LYS A 53 15.29 3.89 -2.76
N ASN A 54 16.31 3.16 -3.20
CA ASN A 54 17.70 3.56 -3.06
C ASN A 54 18.16 4.53 -4.17
N ARG A 55 17.35 4.74 -5.21
CA ARG A 55 17.68 5.65 -6.30
C ARG A 55 17.60 7.10 -5.80
N ARG A 56 18.67 7.86 -6.02
CA ARG A 56 18.75 9.29 -5.66
C ARG A 56 18.44 10.23 -6.82
N GLU A 57 18.34 9.67 -8.01
CA GLU A 57 18.14 10.40 -9.26
C GLU A 57 16.76 10.09 -9.83
N GLY A 58 16.07 11.14 -10.26
CA GLY A 58 14.82 11.04 -11.00
C GLY A 58 14.99 11.49 -12.45
N ILE A 59 13.92 11.41 -13.21
CA ILE A 59 13.79 12.18 -14.45
C ILE A 59 12.70 13.21 -14.25
N ASP A 60 12.86 14.39 -14.85
CA ASP A 60 11.81 15.40 -14.83
C ASP A 60 10.51 14.88 -15.45
N PHE A 61 9.39 15.37 -14.93
CA PHE A 61 8.06 14.92 -15.35
C PHE A 61 7.85 15.11 -16.86
N GLU A 62 8.25 16.27 -17.39
CA GLU A 62 8.15 16.56 -18.82
C GLU A 62 9.00 15.61 -19.68
N VAL A 63 10.21 15.33 -19.22
CA VAL A 63 11.11 14.35 -19.87
C VAL A 63 10.52 12.94 -19.81
N ALA A 64 9.84 12.58 -18.72
CA ALA A 64 9.14 11.30 -18.59
C ALA A 64 7.97 11.21 -19.58
N CYS A 65 7.15 12.26 -19.68
CA CYS A 65 6.05 12.35 -20.62
C CYS A 65 6.54 12.23 -22.07
N GLU A 66 7.62 12.92 -22.44
CA GLU A 66 8.23 12.85 -23.77
C GLU A 66 8.68 11.42 -24.09
N LYS A 67 9.44 10.79 -23.17
CA LYS A 67 9.93 9.40 -23.35
C LYS A 67 8.78 8.39 -23.47
N LEU A 68 7.69 8.60 -22.75
CA LEU A 68 6.50 7.75 -22.79
C LEU A 68 5.54 8.09 -23.92
N ARG A 69 5.81 9.18 -24.67
CA ARG A 69 4.93 9.72 -25.74
C ARG A 69 3.53 10.06 -25.24
N ILE A 70 3.44 10.59 -24.02
CA ILE A 70 2.20 11.05 -23.39
C ILE A 70 2.25 12.57 -23.34
N ARG A 71 1.11 13.24 -23.54
CA ARG A 71 1.06 14.70 -23.39
C ARG A 71 1.07 15.06 -21.90
N SER A 72 1.95 15.98 -21.53
CA SER A 72 2.11 16.44 -20.14
C SER A 72 0.91 17.22 -19.59
N ASP A 73 0.03 17.73 -20.46
CA ASP A 73 -1.19 18.45 -20.12
C ASP A 73 -2.42 17.54 -19.90
N SER A 74 -2.25 16.23 -20.12
CA SER A 74 -3.35 15.25 -20.14
C SER A 74 -3.33 14.29 -18.94
N VAL A 75 -2.43 14.51 -17.96
CA VAL A 75 -2.22 13.70 -16.75
C VAL A 75 -2.30 14.62 -15.52
#